data_AF-A0A8J7JNY5-F1
#
_entry.id   AF-A0A8J7JNY5-F1
#
_cell.length_a   1.000
_cell.length_b   1.000
_cell.length_c   1.000
_cell.angle_alpha   90.00
_cell.angle_beta   90.00
_cell.angle_gamma   90.00
#
_symmetry.space_group_name_H-M   'P 1'
#
loop_
_entity.id
_entity.type
_entity.pdbx_description
1 polymer ?
#
loop_
_entity_poly.entity_id
_entity_poly.type
_entity_poly.pdbx_seq_one_letter_code
_entity_poly.pdbx_strand_id
1 'polypeptide(L)'
;MPKRPECNRCRFNANSSYLVCAVHPSGPDGDRCPDFQADLQLEQRQEQEALAWFTDELEPDSNPDAASEVQSHWQPEGASYYNSELIFQPEQRWSMEQTLELLSWHPLFTGRCPRCEVPMLRNTASAHWDCSCGWKDDSI
;
A
#
# COMPACT_ATOMS: atom_id res chain seq x y z
N MET A 1 -4.57 -30.04 -15.48
CA MET A 1 -5.70 -30.51 -14.65
C MET A 1 -6.11 -29.38 -13.70
N PRO A 2 -7.36 -29.24 -13.25
CA PRO A 2 -7.71 -28.13 -12.36
C PRO A 2 -7.11 -28.28 -10.95
N LYS A 3 -7.03 -27.16 -10.21
CA LYS A 3 -6.57 -27.06 -8.82
C LYS A 3 -7.21 -28.13 -7.92
N ARG A 4 -6.40 -28.84 -7.13
CA ARG A 4 -6.87 -29.84 -6.16
C ARG A 4 -7.17 -29.22 -4.79
N PRO A 5 -8.02 -29.86 -3.95
CA PRO A 5 -8.35 -29.34 -2.62
C PRO A 5 -7.13 -29.17 -1.72
N GLU A 6 -6.16 -30.11 -1.74
CA GLU A 6 -4.98 -29.99 -0.88
C GLU A 6 -4.05 -28.86 -1.29
N CYS A 7 -4.12 -28.37 -2.53
CA CYS A 7 -3.27 -27.27 -2.98
C CYS A 7 -3.42 -26.05 -2.06
N ASN A 8 -4.62 -25.76 -1.52
CA ASN A 8 -4.88 -24.62 -0.62
C ASN A 8 -4.08 -24.65 0.68
N ARG A 9 -3.58 -25.83 1.08
CA ARG A 9 -2.77 -26.02 2.29
C ARG A 9 -1.29 -26.19 1.98
N CYS A 10 -0.91 -26.11 0.71
CA CYS A 10 0.47 -26.29 0.29
C CYS A 10 1.23 -24.97 0.40
N ARG A 11 2.47 -25.01 0.92
CA ARG A 11 3.41 -23.88 1.00
C ARG A 11 3.65 -23.19 -0.35
N PHE A 12 3.48 -23.90 -1.46
CA PHE A 12 3.71 -23.36 -2.80
C PHE A 12 2.46 -22.74 -3.45
N ASN A 13 1.29 -22.78 -2.79
CA ASN A 13 0.05 -22.23 -3.35
C ASN A 13 0.23 -20.74 -3.70
N ALA A 14 -0.19 -20.35 -4.90
CA ALA A 14 -0.05 -18.97 -5.35
C ALA A 14 -1.15 -18.02 -4.83
N ASN A 15 -2.17 -18.55 -4.14
CA ASN A 15 -3.38 -17.87 -3.66
C ASN A 15 -4.00 -16.95 -4.73
N SER A 16 -3.98 -17.41 -5.98
CA SER A 16 -4.42 -16.68 -7.15
C SER A 16 -5.44 -17.49 -7.93
N SER A 17 -6.36 -16.80 -8.59
CA SER A 17 -7.32 -17.41 -9.53
C SER A 17 -6.66 -17.83 -10.85
N TYR A 18 -5.46 -17.31 -11.14
CA TYR A 18 -4.77 -17.53 -12.42
C TYR A 18 -3.70 -18.62 -12.36
N LEU A 19 -3.17 -18.90 -11.16
CA LEU A 19 -2.08 -19.86 -10.94
C LEU A 19 -2.38 -20.74 -9.73
N VAL A 20 -2.11 -22.04 -9.85
CA VAL A 20 -2.31 -23.00 -8.76
C VAL A 20 -1.18 -22.92 -7.74
N CYS A 21 0.06 -23.13 -8.18
CA CYS A 21 1.26 -22.99 -7.35
C CYS A 21 2.48 -22.61 -8.20
N ALA A 22 3.58 -22.22 -7.54
CA ALA A 22 4.83 -21.84 -8.22
C ALA A 22 5.51 -23.00 -8.96
N VAL A 23 5.30 -24.24 -8.50
CA VAL A 23 5.89 -25.46 -9.09
C VAL A 23 5.05 -25.97 -10.26
N HIS A 24 3.72 -25.96 -10.09
CA HIS A 24 2.74 -26.41 -11.07
C HIS A 24 1.74 -25.28 -11.35
N PRO A 25 2.06 -24.34 -12.26
CA PRO A 25 1.20 -23.19 -12.60
C PRO A 25 -0.24 -23.59 -12.92
N SER A 26 -0.39 -24.69 -13.68
CA SER A 26 -1.69 -25.23 -14.09
C SER A 26 -2.20 -26.36 -13.20
N GLY A 27 -1.54 -26.68 -12.09
CA GLY A 27 -1.85 -27.82 -11.22
C GLY A 27 -1.11 -29.11 -11.59
N PRO A 28 -0.85 -29.99 -10.61
CA PRO A 28 -0.09 -31.23 -10.79
C PRO A 28 -0.87 -32.29 -11.58
N ASP A 29 -0.15 -33.19 -12.24
CA ASP A 29 -0.75 -34.33 -12.95
C ASP A 29 -1.02 -35.51 -12.02
N GLY A 30 -2.21 -36.11 -12.13
CA GLY A 30 -2.61 -37.30 -11.38
C GLY A 30 -3.25 -37.01 -10.01
N ASP A 31 -3.42 -38.07 -9.22
CA ASP A 31 -4.21 -38.04 -7.99
C ASP A 31 -3.42 -37.63 -6.74
N ARG A 32 -2.13 -37.36 -6.88
CA ARG A 32 -1.24 -36.91 -5.79
C ARG A 32 -0.18 -35.97 -6.35
N CYS A 33 0.04 -34.85 -5.67
CA CYS A 33 1.13 -33.94 -6.01
C CYS A 33 2.44 -34.44 -5.37
N PRO A 34 3.50 -34.71 -6.15
CA PRO A 34 4.79 -35.13 -5.61
C PRO A 34 5.49 -34.01 -4.81
N ASP A 35 5.17 -32.75 -5.10
CA ASP A 35 5.77 -31.56 -4.47
C ASP A 35 4.91 -30.99 -3.34
N PHE A 36 3.90 -31.74 -2.87
CA PHE A 36 3.05 -31.26 -1.79
C PHE A 36 3.86 -31.12 -0.49
N GLN A 37 3.90 -29.89 0.02
CA GLN A 37 4.44 -29.57 1.34
C GLN A 37 3.42 -28.74 2.11
N ALA A 38 3.00 -29.21 3.28
CA ALA A 38 2.05 -28.50 4.13
C ALA A 38 2.62 -27.15 4.59
N ASP A 39 1.79 -26.11 4.57
CA ASP A 39 2.15 -24.81 5.09
C ASP A 39 1.92 -24.73 6.61
N LEU A 40 2.99 -25.04 7.36
CA LEU A 40 2.97 -24.97 8.83
C LEU A 40 2.68 -23.55 9.35
N GLN A 41 2.95 -22.49 8.57
CA GLN A 41 2.66 -21.11 8.98
C GLN A 41 1.18 -20.78 8.84
N LEU A 42 0.50 -21.37 7.84
CA LEU A 42 -0.94 -21.24 7.69
C LEU A 42 -1.67 -21.88 8.87
N GLU A 43 -1.22 -23.06 9.30
CA GLU A 43 -1.79 -23.77 10.46
C GLU A 43 -1.59 -22.97 11.75
N GLN A 44 -0.39 -22.45 12.00
CA GLN A 44 -0.11 -21.59 13.15
C GLN A 44 -0.93 -20.30 13.16
N ARG A 45 -1.12 -19.66 11.99
CA ARG A 45 -1.92 -18.44 11.88
C ARG A 45 -3.39 -18.71 12.20
N GLN A 46 -3.94 -19.80 11.68
CA GLN A 46 -5.33 -20.20 11.96
C GLN A 46 -5.55 -20.49 13.44
N GLU A 47 -4.58 -21.14 14.10
CA GLU A 47 -4.61 -21.35 15.55
C GLU A 47 -4.57 -20.02 16.31
N GLN A 48 -3.70 -19.09 15.91
CA GLN A 48 -3.61 -17.76 16.55
C GLN A 48 -4.86 -16.91 16.32
N GLU A 49 -5.43 -16.91 15.12
CA GLU A 49 -6.69 -16.23 14.79
C GLU A 49 -7.86 -16.84 15.57
N ALA A 50 -7.92 -18.18 15.70
CA ALA A 50 -8.92 -18.85 16.52
C ALA A 50 -8.76 -18.48 18.01
N LEU A 51 -7.54 -18.45 18.53
CA LEU A 51 -7.28 -18.01 19.91
C LEU A 51 -7.66 -16.54 20.12
N ALA A 52 -7.37 -15.66 19.15
CA ALA A 52 -7.74 -14.24 19.21
C ALA A 52 -9.26 -14.06 19.30
N TRP A 53 -10.03 -14.87 18.55
CA TRP A 53 -11.49 -14.90 18.62
C TRP A 53 -12.01 -15.34 20.00
N PHE A 54 -11.36 -16.32 20.64
CA PHE A 54 -11.72 -16.77 21.99
C PHE A 54 -11.36 -15.78 23.10
N THR A 55 -10.39 -14.88 22.89
CA THR A 55 -10.02 -13.85 23.88
C THR A 55 -10.89 -12.60 23.88
N ASP A 56 -11.70 -12.38 22.84
CA ASP A 56 -12.55 -11.18 22.72
C ASP A 56 -13.91 -11.32 23.44
N GLU A 57 -14.34 -12.55 23.78
CA GLU A 57 -15.65 -12.83 24.43
C GLU A 57 -15.59 -13.01 25.96
N LEU A 58 -14.41 -12.94 26.59
CA LEU A 58 -14.33 -12.84 28.06
C LEU A 58 -14.42 -11.36 28.45
N GLU A 59 -15.65 -10.84 28.47
CA GLU A 59 -15.93 -9.51 29.03
C GLU A 59 -15.30 -9.39 30.43
N PRO A 60 -14.39 -8.43 30.65
CA PRO A 60 -13.75 -8.22 31.94
C PRO A 60 -14.69 -7.43 32.87
N ASP A 61 -15.83 -8.02 33.23
CA ASP A 61 -16.65 -7.54 34.33
C ASP A 61 -15.98 -7.92 35.67
N SER A 62 -14.79 -7.38 35.93
CA SER A 62 -14.17 -7.27 37.27
C SER A 62 -12.73 -6.76 37.22
N ASN A 63 -12.45 -5.67 36.49
CA ASN A 63 -11.33 -4.82 36.89
C ASN A 63 -11.59 -3.34 36.54
N PRO A 64 -11.97 -2.50 37.51
CA PRO A 64 -12.11 -1.05 37.27
C PRO A 64 -10.78 -0.36 36.93
N ASP A 65 -9.64 -1.06 37.10
CA ASP A 65 -8.29 -0.54 36.82
C ASP A 65 -7.65 -1.17 35.55
N ALA A 66 -8.35 -2.04 34.82
CA ALA A 66 -7.89 -2.57 33.52
C ALA A 66 -8.34 -1.70 32.34
N ALA A 67 -8.31 -0.38 32.50
CA ALA A 67 -8.11 0.49 31.36
C ALA A 67 -6.67 0.28 30.88
N SER A 68 -6.42 -0.88 30.23
CA SER A 68 -5.29 -1.07 29.34
C SER A 68 -5.20 0.19 28.52
N GLU A 69 -4.11 0.93 28.74
CA GLU A 69 -3.85 2.25 28.21
C GLU A 69 -4.17 2.22 26.72
N VAL A 70 -5.39 2.61 26.36
CA VAL A 70 -5.65 3.30 25.11
C VAL A 70 -4.90 4.59 25.34
N GLN A 71 -3.58 4.53 25.15
CA GLN A 71 -2.73 5.67 25.07
C GLN A 71 -3.30 6.42 23.89
N SER A 72 -4.23 7.30 24.22
CA SER A 72 -4.94 8.14 23.29
C SER A 72 -3.82 8.99 22.74
N HIS A 73 -3.30 8.56 21.59
CA HIS A 73 -2.28 9.25 20.81
C HIS A 73 -2.97 10.51 20.30
N TRP A 74 -3.20 11.43 21.22
CA TRP A 74 -3.74 12.73 20.93
C TRP A 74 -2.80 13.36 19.92
N GLN A 75 -3.37 13.75 18.80
CA GLN A 75 -2.68 14.48 17.76
C GLN A 75 -3.52 15.71 17.44
N PRO A 76 -2.93 16.91 17.39
CA PRO A 76 -3.65 18.11 17.01
C PRO A 76 -4.09 18.04 15.55
N GLU A 77 -5.14 18.79 15.18
CA GLU A 77 -5.56 18.92 13.78
C GLU A 77 -4.39 19.39 12.91
N GLY A 78 -4.13 18.67 11.81
CA GLY A 78 -3.02 18.96 10.90
C GLY A 78 -1.66 18.37 11.31
N ALA A 79 -1.57 17.56 12.37
CA ALA A 79 -0.34 16.86 12.75
C ALA A 79 -0.45 15.34 12.61
N SER A 80 0.69 14.69 12.42
CA SER A 80 0.82 13.22 12.37
C SER A 80 2.14 12.78 12.99
N TYR A 81 2.19 11.59 13.57
CA TYR A 81 3.43 11.00 14.04
C TYR A 81 4.20 10.31 12.90
N TYR A 82 5.47 10.64 12.74
CA TYR A 82 6.41 9.96 11.84
C TYR A 82 7.69 9.62 12.61
N ASN A 83 8.09 8.34 12.65
CA ASN A 83 9.20 7.86 13.49
C ASN A 83 9.09 8.31 14.96
N SER A 84 7.88 8.34 15.50
CA SER A 84 7.58 8.81 16.87
C SER A 84 7.83 10.30 17.10
N GLU A 85 8.07 11.08 16.06
CA GLU A 85 8.14 12.54 16.09
C GLU A 85 6.83 13.14 15.57
N LEU A 86 6.32 14.17 16.25
CA LEU A 86 5.12 14.88 15.80
C LEU A 86 5.51 15.86 14.68
N ILE A 87 5.04 15.59 13.47
CA ILE A 87 5.23 16.48 12.32
C ILE A 87 3.91 17.17 11.98
N PHE A 88 3.97 18.48 11.72
CA PHE A 88 2.84 19.19 11.14
C PHE A 88 2.84 18.95 9.63
N GLN A 89 1.69 18.54 9.10
CA GLN A 89 1.52 18.49 7.66
C GLN A 89 1.61 19.92 7.13
N PRO A 90 2.44 20.18 6.10
CA PRO A 90 2.45 21.48 5.46
C PRO A 90 1.04 21.78 4.95
N GLU A 91 0.55 23.00 5.19
CA GLU A 91 -0.75 23.41 4.68
C GLU A 91 -0.76 23.18 3.15
N GLN A 92 -1.67 22.33 2.69
CA GLN A 92 -1.86 22.12 1.27
C GLN A 92 -2.36 23.42 0.66
N ARG A 93 -1.45 24.17 0.03
CA ARG A 93 -1.76 25.43 -0.66
C ARG A 93 -2.75 25.27 -1.83
N TRP A 94 -2.98 24.04 -2.26
CA TRP A 94 -3.81 23.70 -3.41
C TRP A 94 -4.84 22.64 -3.04
N SER A 95 -6.03 22.73 -3.62
CA SER A 95 -7.00 21.63 -3.54
C SER A 95 -6.47 20.39 -4.29
N MET A 96 -7.12 19.24 -4.07
CA MET A 96 -6.77 18.02 -4.78
C MET A 96 -6.91 18.19 -6.30
N GLU A 97 -7.98 18.85 -6.77
CA GLU A 97 -8.23 19.10 -8.18
C GLU A 97 -7.15 19.98 -8.80
N GLN A 98 -6.77 21.08 -8.12
CA GLN A 98 -5.70 21.96 -8.56
C GLN A 98 -4.34 21.25 -8.62
N THR A 99 -4.11 20.35 -7.66
CA THR A 99 -2.90 19.50 -7.65
C THR A 99 -2.90 18.55 -8.84
N LEU A 100 -4.03 17.90 -9.14
CA LEU A 100 -4.17 17.02 -10.29
C LEU A 100 -3.97 17.76 -11.62
N GLU A 101 -4.50 18.98 -11.72
CA GLU A 101 -4.24 19.85 -12.87
C GLU A 101 -2.73 20.07 -13.01
N LEU A 102 -2.05 20.57 -11.98
CA LEU A 102 -0.59 20.80 -12.00
C LEU A 102 0.21 19.57 -12.44
N LEU A 103 -0.12 18.39 -11.90
CA LEU A 103 0.52 17.12 -12.28
C LEU A 103 0.33 16.76 -13.75
N SER A 104 -0.79 17.17 -14.34
CA SER A 104 -1.16 16.83 -15.72
C SER A 104 -0.52 17.74 -16.78
N TRP A 105 -0.19 18.99 -16.44
CA TRP A 105 0.23 19.98 -17.44
C TRP A 105 1.62 20.56 -17.20
N HIS A 106 2.13 20.59 -15.96
CA HIS A 106 3.35 21.33 -15.65
C HIS A 106 4.63 20.56 -16.06
N PRO A 107 5.62 21.21 -16.73
CA PRO A 107 6.84 20.56 -17.22
C PRO A 107 7.70 19.86 -16.16
N LEU A 108 7.65 20.31 -14.89
CA LEU A 108 8.29 19.61 -13.77
C LEU A 108 7.83 18.14 -13.65
N PHE A 109 6.56 17.88 -13.95
CA PHE A 109 5.95 16.55 -13.84
C PHE A 109 5.89 15.85 -15.19
N THR A 110 5.50 16.53 -16.26
CA THR A 110 5.32 15.95 -17.60
C THR A 110 6.62 15.88 -18.41
N GLY A 111 7.60 16.73 -18.11
CA GLY A 111 8.81 16.90 -18.91
C GLY A 111 8.59 17.57 -20.27
N ARG A 112 7.41 18.16 -20.52
CA ARG A 112 7.04 18.75 -21.80
C ARG A 112 6.34 20.09 -21.63
N CYS A 113 6.47 20.96 -22.63
CA CYS A 113 5.72 22.21 -22.64
C CYS A 113 4.20 21.93 -22.79
N PRO A 114 3.33 22.52 -21.96
CA PRO A 114 1.87 22.32 -22.07
C PRO A 114 1.26 22.89 -23.36
N ARG A 115 1.98 23.79 -24.06
CA ARG A 115 1.46 24.47 -25.25
C ARG A 115 1.89 23.82 -26.57
N CYS A 116 3.16 23.41 -26.68
CA CYS A 116 3.71 22.87 -27.93
C CYS A 116 4.31 21.47 -27.79
N GLU A 117 4.23 20.87 -26.60
CA GLU A 117 4.65 19.50 -26.27
C GLU A 117 6.14 19.17 -26.51
N VAL A 118 6.97 20.17 -26.82
CA VAL A 118 8.40 19.98 -26.97
C VAL A 118 9.00 19.49 -25.63
N PRO A 119 9.94 18.53 -25.66
CA PRO A 119 10.64 18.10 -24.47
C PRO A 119 11.34 19.28 -23.80
N MET A 120 11.11 19.46 -22.50
CA MET A 120 11.81 20.45 -21.69
C MET A 120 12.86 19.74 -20.85
N LEU A 121 14.03 20.37 -20.70
CA LEU A 121 15.11 19.85 -19.86
C LEU A 121 14.57 19.67 -18.44
N ARG A 122 14.49 18.41 -17.97
CA ARG A 122 14.14 18.09 -16.59
C ARG A 122 15.34 18.41 -15.71
N ASN A 123 15.57 19.69 -15.44
CA ASN A 123 16.53 20.12 -14.45
C ASN A 123 15.78 20.46 -13.17
N THR A 124 15.97 19.65 -12.13
CA THR A 124 15.33 19.86 -10.82
C THR A 124 15.81 21.15 -10.12
N ALA A 125 16.84 21.82 -10.65
CA ALA A 125 17.32 23.11 -10.17
C ALA A 125 16.75 24.32 -10.94
N SER A 126 15.94 24.11 -11.98
CA SER A 126 15.36 25.21 -12.76
C SER A 126 14.14 25.80 -12.03
N ALA A 127 14.35 26.95 -11.40
CA ALA A 127 13.28 27.76 -10.79
C ALA A 127 12.38 28.48 -11.82
N HIS A 128 12.76 28.47 -13.10
CA HIS A 128 12.02 29.11 -14.20
C HIS A 128 11.87 28.14 -15.36
N TRP A 129 10.68 28.11 -15.96
CA TRP A 129 10.38 27.26 -17.11
C TRP A 129 10.00 28.11 -18.32
N ASP A 130 10.97 28.38 -19.18
CA ASP A 130 10.77 29.12 -20.43
C ASP A 130 10.78 28.18 -21.63
N CYS A 131 9.71 28.21 -22.44
CA CYS A 131 9.65 27.52 -23.71
C CYS A 131 9.82 28.48 -24.89
N SER A 132 10.48 28.03 -25.95
CA SER A 132 10.63 28.79 -27.21
C SER A 132 9.29 29.12 -27.90
N CYS A 133 8.21 28.40 -27.57
CA CYS A 133 6.87 28.74 -28.05
C CYS A 133 6.21 29.91 -27.29
N GLY A 134 6.93 30.53 -26.36
CA GLY A 134 6.48 31.69 -25.57
C GLY A 134 5.64 31.34 -24.34
N TRP A 135 5.53 30.06 -23.96
CA TRP A 135 4.97 29.68 -22.65
C TRP A 135 6.05 29.83 -21.57
N LYS A 136 5.69 30.39 -20.42
CA LYS A 136 6.59 30.71 -19.31
C LYS A 136 5.92 30.43 -17.96
N ASP A 137 6.67 29.90 -17.01
CA ASP A 137 6.26 29.78 -15.61
C ASP A 137 7.34 30.33 -14.66
N ASP A 138 6.94 31.33 -13.88
CA ASP A 138 7.74 32.06 -12.88
C ASP A 138 7.26 31.78 -11.44
N SER A 139 6.49 30.71 -11.23
CA SER A 139 5.94 30.36 -9.91
C SER A 139 7.03 29.82 -8.97
N ILE A 140 7.39 30.61 -7.94
CA ILE A 140 8.15 30.18 -6.76
C ILE A 140 7.16 29.80 -5.64
#